data_AF-A0A1J5HUK5-F1
#
_entry.id   AF-A0A1J5HUK5-F1
#
_cell.length_a   1.000
_cell.length_b   1.000
_cell.length_c   1.000
_cell.angle_alpha   90.00
_cell.angle_beta   90.00
_cell.angle_gamma   90.00
#
_symmetry.space_group_name_H-M   'P 1'
#
loop_
_entity.id
_entity.type
_entity.pdbx_description
1 polymer ?
#
loop_
_entity_poly.entity_id
_entity_poly.type
_entity_poly.pdbx_seq_one_letter_code
_entity_poly.pdbx_strand_id
1 'polypeptide(L)'
;MFDTTKDLGPKGTLTDPRLWSRVRVAPLPVSRMKHEFPQTLAYQLDLPVFEARELIEEYRRFLYLSAITDAQRVAPEAVRKAWAMHAHSPDYSAFCAGALGKQLGLDDGTRKFGANAAYRRTLQSYVREFGTTPPPAIWPPAISPRIPRWLTAHAAVLGVTGLVAWERGEPLILAAGLGLSLVIYGLDVYAAHMSGERRGLGAAVSDDLDYFLVDTKNR
;
A
#
# COMPACT_ATOMS: atom_id res chain seq x y z
N MET A 1 23.07 -43.65 -2.12
CA MET A 1 21.84 -43.48 -1.32
C MET A 1 21.89 -42.06 -0.78
N PHE A 2 21.39 -41.10 -1.57
CA PHE A 2 21.52 -39.68 -1.27
C PHE A 2 20.32 -39.23 -0.45
N ASP A 3 20.54 -39.10 0.85
CA ASP A 3 19.62 -38.44 1.76
C ASP A 3 19.51 -36.97 1.35
N THR A 4 18.35 -36.61 0.81
CA THR A 4 18.04 -35.24 0.36
C THR A 4 16.83 -34.74 1.13
N THR A 5 16.88 -34.76 2.47
CA THR A 5 16.04 -33.86 3.28
C THR A 5 16.61 -32.45 3.15
N LYS A 6 16.42 -31.88 1.95
CA LYS A 6 16.61 -30.47 1.67
C LYS A 6 15.58 -29.72 2.51
N ASP A 7 16.10 -29.02 3.52
CA ASP A 7 15.48 -28.03 4.38
C ASP A 7 14.20 -27.44 3.75
N LEU A 8 13.05 -27.98 4.14
CA LEU A 8 11.75 -27.45 3.76
C LEU A 8 11.54 -26.24 4.64
N GLY A 9 11.74 -25.05 4.06
CA GLY A 9 11.32 -23.79 4.67
C GLY A 9 9.89 -23.87 5.23
N PRO A 10 9.51 -22.98 6.15
CA PRO A 10 8.28 -23.11 6.93
C PRO A 10 7.08 -23.43 6.03
N LYS A 11 6.44 -24.60 6.24
CA LYS A 11 5.25 -24.98 5.48
C LYS A 11 4.16 -23.97 5.77
N GLY A 12 3.83 -23.14 4.78
CA GLY A 12 2.76 -22.16 4.88
C GLY A 12 1.47 -22.85 5.29
N THR A 13 0.82 -22.32 6.33
CA THR A 13 -0.46 -22.85 6.79
C THR A 13 -1.50 -21.78 6.50
N LEU A 14 -2.28 -21.99 5.44
CA LEU A 14 -3.36 -21.09 5.07
C LEU A 14 -4.38 -21.02 6.21
N THR A 15 -4.58 -19.83 6.77
CA THR A 15 -5.59 -19.56 7.80
C THR A 15 -7.00 -19.93 7.33
N ASP A 16 -7.35 -19.62 6.07
CA ASP A 16 -8.61 -20.06 5.46
C ASP A 16 -8.36 -20.64 4.04
N PRO A 17 -8.17 -21.97 3.93
CA PRO A 17 -7.96 -22.63 2.64
C PRO A 17 -9.16 -22.52 1.69
N ARG A 18 -10.39 -22.36 2.21
CA ARG A 18 -11.60 -22.24 1.39
C ARG A 18 -11.67 -20.86 0.75
N LEU A 19 -11.37 -19.81 1.51
CA LEU A 19 -11.24 -18.46 0.98
C LEU A 19 -10.16 -18.39 -0.10
N TRP A 20 -8.97 -18.97 0.16
CA TRP A 20 -7.91 -19.00 -0.86
C TRP A 20 -8.38 -19.71 -2.14
N SER A 21 -9.05 -20.86 -2.00
CA SER A 21 -9.58 -21.60 -3.15
C SER A 21 -10.55 -20.77 -3.98
N ARG A 22 -11.47 -20.02 -3.34
CA ARG A 22 -12.39 -19.10 -4.03
C ARG A 22 -11.65 -17.97 -4.74
N VAL A 23 -10.76 -17.26 -4.03
CA VAL A 23 -10.00 -16.12 -4.58
C VAL A 23 -9.14 -16.53 -5.77
N ARG A 24 -8.50 -17.71 -5.70
CA ARG A 24 -7.60 -18.20 -6.74
C ARG A 24 -8.32 -18.50 -8.06
N VAL A 25 -9.54 -19.06 -8.00
CA VAL A 25 -10.31 -19.44 -9.20
C VAL A 25 -11.31 -18.39 -9.65
N ALA A 26 -11.54 -17.36 -8.83
CA ALA A 26 -12.50 -16.33 -9.15
C ALA A 26 -12.13 -15.61 -10.46
N PRO A 27 -13.12 -15.35 -11.33
CA PRO A 27 -12.90 -14.71 -12.61
C PRO A 27 -12.41 -13.28 -12.41
N LEU A 28 -11.44 -12.88 -13.22
CA LEU A 28 -10.95 -11.51 -13.30
C LEU A 28 -11.60 -10.82 -14.51
N PRO A 29 -11.73 -9.49 -14.50
CA PRO A 29 -12.51 -8.78 -15.50
C PRO A 29 -11.88 -8.91 -16.89
N VAL A 30 -12.73 -9.04 -17.89
CA VAL A 30 -12.35 -9.01 -19.30
C VAL A 30 -12.54 -7.58 -19.81
N SER A 31 -11.58 -7.06 -20.57
CA SER A 31 -11.71 -5.71 -21.12
C SER A 31 -12.88 -5.62 -22.12
N ARG A 32 -13.36 -4.41 -22.38
CA ARG A 32 -14.38 -4.17 -23.42
C ARG A 32 -13.96 -4.66 -24.81
N MET A 33 -12.65 -4.71 -25.08
CA MET A 33 -12.08 -5.23 -26.32
C MET A 33 -11.86 -6.75 -26.29
N LYS A 34 -12.46 -7.47 -25.33
CA LYS A 34 -12.33 -8.93 -25.13
C LYS A 34 -10.91 -9.43 -24.83
N HIS A 35 -9.95 -8.55 -24.56
CA HIS A 35 -8.67 -8.96 -23.99
C HIS A 35 -8.87 -9.47 -22.56
N GLU A 36 -8.29 -10.61 -22.24
CA GLU A 36 -8.28 -11.11 -20.86
C GLU A 36 -7.45 -10.16 -19.95
N PHE A 37 -7.62 -10.33 -18.64
CA PHE A 37 -7.01 -9.45 -17.65
C PHE A 37 -5.47 -9.36 -17.77
N PRO A 38 -4.71 -10.47 -17.94
CA PRO A 38 -3.26 -10.42 -18.10
C PRO A 38 -2.80 -9.59 -19.30
N GLN A 39 -3.48 -9.66 -20.44
CA GLN A 39 -3.12 -8.91 -21.65
C GLN A 39 -3.37 -7.42 -21.45
N THR A 40 -4.47 -7.07 -20.79
CA THR A 40 -4.77 -5.66 -20.46
C THR A 40 -3.75 -5.09 -19.47
N LEU A 41 -3.37 -5.87 -18.47
CA LEU A 41 -2.36 -5.50 -17.48
C LEU A 41 -0.96 -5.36 -18.10
N ALA A 42 -0.57 -6.31 -18.95
CA ALA A 42 0.67 -6.28 -19.71
C ALA A 42 0.77 -4.99 -20.55
N TYR A 43 -0.28 -4.67 -21.30
CA TYR A 43 -0.34 -3.47 -22.12
C TYR A 43 -0.25 -2.18 -21.29
N GLN A 44 -0.98 -2.09 -20.17
CA GLN A 44 -0.98 -0.87 -19.34
C GLN A 44 0.32 -0.64 -18.57
N LEU A 45 1.03 -1.71 -18.22
CA LEU A 45 2.25 -1.64 -17.44
C LEU A 45 3.53 -1.75 -18.29
N ASP A 46 3.38 -1.89 -19.61
CA ASP A 46 4.48 -2.17 -20.55
C ASP A 46 5.31 -3.38 -20.13
N LEU A 47 4.61 -4.45 -19.74
CA LEU A 47 5.21 -5.70 -19.27
C LEU A 47 4.97 -6.84 -20.26
N PRO A 48 5.87 -7.83 -20.33
CA PRO A 48 5.58 -9.10 -20.96
C PRO A 48 4.34 -9.79 -20.33
N VAL A 49 3.57 -10.50 -21.15
CA VAL A 49 2.34 -11.18 -20.69
C VAL A 49 2.61 -12.21 -19.59
N PHE A 50 3.79 -12.85 -19.58
CA PHE A 50 4.14 -13.79 -18.52
C PHE A 50 4.34 -13.09 -17.16
N GLU A 51 5.00 -11.92 -17.13
CA GLU A 51 5.16 -11.12 -15.90
C GLU A 51 3.82 -10.62 -15.39
N ALA A 52 2.91 -10.23 -16.30
CA ALA A 52 1.55 -9.86 -15.93
C ALA A 52 0.78 -11.02 -15.29
N ARG A 53 1.01 -12.27 -15.73
CA ARG A 53 0.42 -13.47 -15.10
C ARG A 53 0.97 -13.72 -13.70
N GLU A 54 2.28 -13.57 -13.50
CA GLU A 54 2.90 -13.67 -12.17
C GLU A 54 2.36 -12.59 -11.23
N LEU A 55 2.24 -11.35 -11.73
CA LEU A 55 1.66 -10.24 -10.99
C LEU A 55 0.20 -10.50 -10.58
N ILE A 56 -0.58 -11.17 -11.42
CA ILE A 56 -1.96 -11.56 -11.10
C ILE A 56 -2.02 -12.58 -9.96
N GLU A 57 -1.10 -13.54 -9.92
CA GLU A 57 -1.02 -14.48 -8.81
C GLU A 57 -0.65 -13.78 -7.51
N GLU A 58 0.31 -12.85 -7.54
CA GLU A 58 0.64 -12.01 -6.38
C GLU A 58 -0.50 -11.10 -5.94
N TYR A 59 -1.26 -10.58 -6.89
CA TYR A 59 -2.47 -9.82 -6.63
C TYR A 59 -3.53 -10.64 -5.90
N ARG A 60 -3.78 -11.88 -6.34
CA ARG A 60 -4.69 -12.80 -5.63
C ARG A 60 -4.21 -13.09 -4.21
N ARG A 61 -2.91 -13.32 -4.03
CA ARG A 61 -2.30 -13.51 -2.70
C ARG A 61 -2.54 -12.29 -1.81
N PHE A 62 -2.37 -11.08 -2.33
CA PHE A 62 -2.66 -9.85 -1.59
C PHE A 62 -4.13 -9.72 -1.20
N LEU A 63 -5.06 -10.03 -2.11
CA LEU A 63 -6.50 -10.03 -1.80
C LEU A 63 -6.86 -11.00 -0.68
N TYR A 64 -6.29 -12.21 -0.72
CA TYR A 64 -6.45 -13.20 0.35
C TYR A 64 -5.91 -12.68 1.69
N LEU A 65 -4.68 -12.14 1.71
CA LEU A 65 -4.07 -11.56 2.91
C LEU A 65 -4.87 -10.40 3.50
N SER A 66 -5.53 -9.62 2.63
CA SER A 66 -6.41 -8.51 3.02
C SER A 66 -7.79 -9.01 3.47
N ALA A 67 -8.20 -10.19 3.04
CA ALA A 67 -9.48 -10.78 3.39
C ALA A 67 -9.47 -11.44 4.78
N ILE A 68 -8.39 -12.12 5.14
CA ILE A 68 -8.27 -12.87 6.41
C ILE A 68 -8.03 -12.02 7.66
N THR A 69 -7.83 -10.70 7.52
CA THR A 69 -7.66 -9.78 8.65
C THR A 69 -8.34 -8.45 8.39
N ASP A 70 -8.67 -7.75 9.46
CA ASP A 70 -9.15 -6.37 9.42
C ASP A 70 -8.01 -5.36 9.65
N ALA A 71 -6.79 -5.84 9.93
CA ALA A 71 -5.61 -4.99 9.96
C ALA A 71 -5.28 -4.47 8.56
N GLN A 72 -4.86 -3.21 8.48
CA GLN A 72 -4.45 -2.59 7.22
C GLN A 72 -3.33 -3.39 6.56
N ARG A 73 -3.52 -3.69 5.27
CA ARG A 73 -2.51 -4.30 4.41
C ARG A 73 -2.05 -3.29 3.37
N VAL A 74 -0.74 -3.14 3.24
CA VAL A 74 -0.15 -2.29 2.22
C VAL A 74 0.26 -3.13 1.02
N ALA A 75 -0.30 -2.82 -0.16
CA ALA A 75 0.10 -3.42 -1.41
C ALA A 75 1.36 -2.73 -1.97
N PRO A 76 2.34 -3.48 -2.52
CA PRO A 76 3.41 -2.89 -3.31
C PRO A 76 2.84 -2.28 -4.59
N GLU A 77 3.60 -1.41 -5.25
CA GLU A 77 3.09 -0.60 -6.36
C GLU A 77 2.53 -1.46 -7.52
N ALA A 78 3.23 -2.51 -7.92
CA ALA A 78 2.80 -3.39 -9.01
C ALA A 78 1.43 -4.04 -8.68
N VAL A 79 1.30 -4.62 -7.48
CA VAL A 79 0.05 -5.25 -7.02
C VAL A 79 -1.06 -4.22 -6.88
N ARG A 80 -0.75 -3.01 -6.40
CA ARG A 80 -1.71 -1.90 -6.29
C ARG A 80 -2.23 -1.48 -7.65
N LYS A 81 -1.41 -1.48 -8.72
CA LYS A 81 -1.87 -1.17 -10.08
C LYS A 81 -2.85 -2.22 -10.60
N ALA A 82 -2.56 -3.51 -10.41
CA ALA A 82 -3.49 -4.60 -10.74
C ALA A 82 -4.80 -4.48 -9.94
N TRP A 83 -4.70 -4.17 -8.64
CA TRP A 83 -5.87 -3.95 -7.79
C TRP A 83 -6.70 -2.75 -8.25
N ALA A 84 -6.07 -1.63 -8.55
CA ALA A 84 -6.75 -0.44 -9.06
C ALA A 84 -7.48 -0.76 -10.37
N MET A 85 -6.85 -1.45 -11.31
CA MET A 85 -7.51 -1.88 -12.56
C MET A 85 -8.76 -2.71 -12.27
N HIS A 86 -8.66 -3.72 -11.41
CA HIS A 86 -9.80 -4.57 -11.07
C HIS A 86 -10.89 -3.78 -10.33
N ALA A 87 -10.53 -2.92 -9.37
CA ALA A 87 -11.47 -2.13 -8.59
C ALA A 87 -12.31 -1.15 -9.42
N HIS A 88 -11.80 -0.69 -10.57
CA HIS A 88 -12.55 0.15 -11.51
C HIS A 88 -13.41 -0.64 -12.50
N SER A 89 -13.32 -1.96 -12.50
CA SER A 89 -14.18 -2.80 -13.33
C SER A 89 -15.58 -2.93 -12.71
N PRO A 90 -16.64 -3.09 -13.53
CA PRO A 90 -18.00 -3.28 -13.02
C PRO A 90 -18.15 -4.60 -12.23
N ASP A 91 -17.31 -5.58 -12.51
CA ASP A 91 -17.39 -6.92 -11.92
C ASP A 91 -16.83 -6.99 -10.49
N TYR A 92 -16.13 -5.93 -10.04
CA TYR A 92 -15.41 -5.94 -8.77
C TYR A 92 -16.30 -6.14 -7.55
N SER A 93 -17.49 -5.53 -7.54
CA SER A 93 -18.46 -5.69 -6.45
C SER A 93 -18.93 -7.14 -6.35
N ALA A 94 -19.25 -7.76 -7.50
CA ALA A 94 -19.64 -9.16 -7.55
C ALA A 94 -18.49 -10.10 -7.15
N PHE A 95 -17.27 -9.80 -7.57
CA PHE A 95 -16.06 -10.52 -7.15
C PHE A 95 -15.88 -10.44 -5.63
N CYS A 96 -16.02 -9.26 -5.03
CA CYS A 96 -15.88 -9.09 -3.58
C CYS A 96 -16.94 -9.89 -2.82
N ALA A 97 -18.20 -9.83 -3.24
CA ALA A 97 -19.27 -10.59 -2.62
C ALA A 97 -19.07 -12.11 -2.75
N GLY A 98 -18.70 -12.60 -3.95
CA GLY A 98 -18.61 -14.03 -4.24
C GLY A 98 -17.31 -14.69 -3.79
N ALA A 99 -16.17 -14.04 -4.01
CA ALA A 99 -14.85 -14.61 -3.72
C ALA A 99 -14.37 -14.27 -2.30
N LEU A 100 -14.41 -12.99 -1.95
CA LEU A 100 -13.83 -12.48 -0.71
C LEU A 100 -14.80 -12.54 0.48
N GLY A 101 -16.11 -12.46 0.23
CA GLY A 101 -17.13 -12.38 1.27
C GLY A 101 -17.18 -11.03 2.00
N LYS A 102 -16.36 -10.06 1.59
CA LYS A 102 -16.40 -8.67 2.08
C LYS A 102 -15.96 -7.70 1.00
N GLN A 103 -16.46 -6.47 1.07
CA GLN A 103 -16.04 -5.39 0.18
C GLN A 103 -14.66 -4.89 0.59
N LEU A 104 -13.69 -4.96 -0.31
CA LEU A 104 -12.38 -4.33 -0.13
C LEU A 104 -12.34 -3.02 -0.93
N GLY A 105 -12.25 -1.88 -0.25
CA GLY A 105 -12.04 -0.59 -0.91
C GLY A 105 -10.60 -0.43 -1.36
N LEU A 106 -10.37 0.13 -2.56
CA LEU A 106 -9.04 0.51 -3.02
C LEU A 106 -8.47 1.56 -2.05
N ASP A 107 -7.40 1.21 -1.34
CA ASP A 107 -6.73 2.09 -0.38
C ASP A 107 -5.27 2.31 -0.78
N ASP A 108 -4.77 3.53 -0.57
CA ASP A 108 -3.36 3.88 -0.73
C ASP A 108 -2.67 3.86 0.64
N GLY A 109 -2.53 2.65 1.20
CA GLY A 109 -1.88 2.43 2.49
C GLY A 109 -0.43 2.93 2.55
N THR A 110 0.19 3.30 1.41
CA THR A 110 1.53 3.91 1.36
C THR A 110 1.57 5.38 1.76
N ARG A 111 0.41 6.06 1.82
CA ARG A 111 0.28 7.47 2.24
C ARG A 111 0.00 7.64 3.72
N LYS A 112 -0.35 6.55 4.41
CA LYS A 112 -0.64 6.59 5.84
C LYS A 112 0.66 6.50 6.63
N PHE A 113 0.69 7.17 7.77
CA PHE A 113 1.79 7.01 8.71
C PHE A 113 1.96 5.54 9.10
N GLY A 114 3.19 5.09 9.29
CA GLY A 114 3.50 3.71 9.64
C GLY A 114 3.29 2.71 8.49
N ALA A 115 3.23 3.20 7.23
CA ALA A 115 3.09 2.37 6.04
C ALA A 115 4.16 1.28 5.97
N ASN A 116 5.39 1.59 6.35
CA ASN A 116 6.49 0.62 6.38
C ASN A 116 6.28 -0.49 7.40
N ALA A 117 5.85 -0.14 8.62
CA ALA A 117 5.53 -1.13 9.64
C ALA A 117 4.37 -2.03 9.20
N ALA A 118 3.31 -1.45 8.63
CA ALA A 118 2.19 -2.20 8.07
C ALA A 118 2.62 -3.10 6.90
N TYR A 119 3.49 -2.61 6.01
CA TYR A 119 4.04 -3.38 4.89
C TYR A 119 4.88 -4.57 5.37
N ARG A 120 5.75 -4.40 6.38
CA ARG A 120 6.49 -5.51 7.01
C ARG A 120 5.54 -6.57 7.57
N ARG A 121 4.45 -6.16 8.23
CA ARG A 121 3.42 -7.10 8.72
C ARG A 121 2.73 -7.84 7.57
N THR A 122 2.52 -7.19 6.43
CA THR A 122 2.04 -7.85 5.19
C THR A 122 3.02 -8.91 4.72
N LEU A 123 4.32 -8.61 4.59
CA LEU A 123 5.34 -9.56 4.16
C LEU A 123 5.46 -10.76 5.13
N GLN A 124 5.43 -10.51 6.44
CA GLN A 124 5.43 -11.59 7.44
C GLN A 124 4.20 -12.48 7.34
N SER A 125 3.03 -11.91 7.04
CA SER A 125 1.81 -12.68 6.84
C SER A 125 1.87 -13.48 5.54
N TYR A 126 2.45 -12.92 4.48
CA TYR A 126 2.70 -13.64 3.24
C TYR A 126 3.50 -14.92 3.48
N VAL A 127 4.66 -14.80 4.16
CA VAL A 127 5.51 -15.96 4.44
C VAL A 127 4.80 -16.99 5.31
N ARG A 128 4.02 -16.53 6.31
CA ARG A 128 3.25 -17.43 7.20
C ARG A 128 2.18 -18.23 6.45
N GLU A 129 1.46 -17.57 5.55
CA GLU A 129 0.33 -18.17 4.83
C GLU A 129 0.81 -19.06 3.67
N PHE A 130 1.80 -18.61 2.90
CA PHE A 130 2.25 -19.30 1.68
C PHE A 130 3.52 -20.14 1.84
N GLY A 131 4.26 -19.95 2.93
CA GLY A 131 5.49 -20.71 3.21
C GLY A 131 6.68 -20.35 2.32
N THR A 132 6.54 -19.32 1.49
CA THR A 132 7.56 -18.86 0.55
C THR A 132 7.80 -17.37 0.74
N THR A 133 9.02 -16.94 0.50
CA THR A 133 9.32 -15.51 0.37
C THR A 133 8.66 -14.96 -0.90
N PRO A 134 8.01 -13.79 -0.83
CA PRO A 134 7.43 -13.18 -2.02
C PRO A 134 8.53 -12.77 -3.01
N PRO A 135 8.26 -12.80 -4.33
CA PRO A 135 9.26 -12.45 -5.34
C PRO A 135 9.64 -10.96 -5.25
N PRO A 136 10.93 -10.62 -5.12
CA PRO A 136 11.37 -9.24 -4.85
C PRO A 136 11.07 -8.25 -5.98
N ALA A 137 10.93 -8.75 -7.21
CA ALA A 137 10.53 -7.93 -8.37
C ALA A 137 9.12 -7.35 -8.23
N ILE A 138 8.21 -8.04 -7.53
CA ILE A 138 6.81 -7.62 -7.30
C ILE A 138 6.63 -7.09 -5.88
N TRP A 139 7.34 -7.68 -4.92
CA TRP A 139 7.32 -7.35 -3.49
C TRP A 139 8.71 -6.88 -3.03
N PRO A 140 9.05 -5.60 -3.24
CA PRO A 140 10.32 -5.08 -2.80
C PRO A 140 10.48 -5.22 -1.27
N PRO A 141 11.71 -5.27 -0.74
CA PRO A 141 11.95 -5.45 0.70
C PRO A 141 11.41 -4.29 1.55
N ALA A 142 11.30 -3.11 0.95
CA ALA A 142 10.72 -1.92 1.56
C ALA A 142 9.90 -1.15 0.52
N ILE A 143 8.99 -0.31 1.00
CA ILE A 143 8.27 0.66 0.20
C ILE A 143 8.74 2.05 0.57
N SER A 144 8.75 2.97 -0.40
CA SER A 144 8.94 4.38 -0.10
C SER A 144 7.59 4.96 0.31
N PRO A 145 7.36 5.31 1.60
CA PRO A 145 6.12 5.96 2.00
C PRO A 145 5.97 7.25 1.19
N ARG A 146 4.76 7.50 0.68
CA ARG A 146 4.48 8.73 -0.06
C ARG A 146 4.25 9.83 0.95
N ILE A 147 5.12 10.84 0.94
CA ILE A 147 4.97 12.00 1.82
C ILE A 147 3.57 12.61 1.61
N PRO A 148 2.78 12.82 2.69
CA PRO A 148 1.47 13.43 2.57
C PRO A 148 1.57 14.81 1.91
N ARG A 149 0.64 15.11 1.00
CA ARG A 149 0.64 16.40 0.24
C ARG A 149 0.56 17.61 1.17
N TRP A 150 -0.10 17.47 2.32
CA TRP A 150 -0.17 18.52 3.31
C TRP A 150 1.20 18.87 3.90
N LEU A 151 2.05 17.87 4.18
CA LEU A 151 3.39 18.11 4.74
C LEU A 151 4.26 18.88 3.74
N THR A 152 4.17 18.53 2.46
CA THR A 152 4.84 19.29 1.39
C THR A 152 4.28 20.71 1.27
N ALA A 153 2.97 20.91 1.45
CA ALA A 153 2.37 22.24 1.41
C ALA A 153 2.83 23.10 2.61
N HIS A 154 2.90 22.53 3.80
CA HIS A 154 3.41 23.21 5.00
C HIS A 154 4.87 23.62 4.81
N ALA A 155 5.71 22.68 4.36
CA ALA A 155 7.12 22.96 4.10
C ALA A 155 7.31 24.06 3.05
N ALA A 156 6.50 24.06 1.99
CA ALA A 156 6.54 25.11 0.96
C ALA A 156 6.09 26.46 1.50
N VAL A 157 4.97 26.53 2.22
CA VAL A 157 4.45 27.77 2.82
C VAL A 157 5.48 28.35 3.78
N LEU A 158 5.98 27.56 4.73
CA LEU A 158 6.95 28.02 5.72
C LEU A 158 8.31 28.37 5.11
N GLY A 159 8.76 27.62 4.10
CA GLY A 159 10.00 27.90 3.39
C GLY A 159 9.93 29.23 2.62
N VAL A 160 8.83 29.46 1.89
CA VAL A 160 8.63 30.71 1.13
C VAL A 160 8.45 31.89 2.08
N THR A 161 7.60 31.79 3.11
CA THR A 161 7.41 32.91 4.03
C THR A 161 8.64 33.21 4.87
N GLY A 162 9.41 32.18 5.25
CA GLY A 162 10.70 32.34 5.93
C GLY A 162 11.73 33.04 5.05
N LEU A 163 11.85 32.65 3.79
CA LEU A 163 12.77 33.31 2.85
C LEU A 163 12.40 34.78 2.62
N VAL A 164 11.12 35.07 2.39
CA VAL A 164 10.66 36.46 2.18
C VAL A 164 10.81 37.30 3.46
N ALA A 165 10.52 36.74 4.63
CA ALA A 165 10.74 37.41 5.91
C ALA A 165 12.23 37.73 6.13
N TRP A 166 13.12 36.81 5.76
CA TRP A 166 14.56 37.01 5.82
C TRP A 166 15.04 38.12 4.88
N GLU A 167 14.63 38.10 3.61
CA GLU A 167 15.03 39.12 2.64
C GLU A 167 14.50 40.51 2.96
N ARG A 168 13.29 40.61 3.53
CA ARG A 168 12.64 41.90 3.83
C ARG A 168 12.87 42.40 5.25
N GLY A 169 13.40 41.57 6.15
CA GLY A 169 13.51 41.90 7.58
C GLY A 169 12.17 42.03 8.30
N GLU A 170 11.10 41.48 7.71
CA GLU A 170 9.71 41.64 8.18
C GLU A 170 9.19 40.33 8.80
N PRO A 171 9.30 40.14 10.13
CA PRO A 171 8.96 38.88 10.78
C PRO A 171 7.46 38.55 10.73
N LEU A 172 6.59 39.54 10.50
CA LEU A 172 5.14 39.33 10.36
C LEU A 172 4.78 38.43 9.16
N ILE A 173 5.63 38.37 8.13
CA ILE A 173 5.42 37.50 6.96
C ILE A 173 5.54 36.02 7.37
N LEU A 174 6.51 35.70 8.23
CA LEU A 174 6.64 34.35 8.77
C LEU A 174 5.45 33.98 9.67
N ALA A 175 4.97 34.93 10.49
CA ALA A 175 3.78 34.74 11.31
C ALA A 175 2.52 34.47 10.47
N ALA A 176 2.36 35.18 9.34
CA ALA A 176 1.28 34.92 8.39
C ALA A 176 1.39 33.52 7.75
N GLY A 177 2.61 33.08 7.40
CA GLY A 177 2.87 31.72 6.91
C GLY A 177 2.55 30.64 7.93
N LEU A 178 2.92 30.84 9.20
CA LEU A 178 2.55 29.95 10.31
C LEU A 178 1.03 29.88 10.49
N GLY A 179 0.34 31.02 10.42
CA GLY A 179 -1.13 31.07 10.47
C GLY A 179 -1.78 30.28 9.34
N LEU A 180 -1.32 30.47 8.10
CA LEU A 180 -1.81 29.71 6.94
C LEU A 180 -1.54 28.21 7.08
N SER A 181 -0.35 27.85 7.56
CA SER A 181 0.02 26.46 7.85
C SER A 181 -0.93 25.81 8.86
N LEU A 182 -1.27 26.51 9.95
CA LEU A 182 -2.22 26.00 10.96
C LEU A 182 -3.64 25.83 10.40
N VAL A 183 -4.08 26.71 9.50
CA VAL A 183 -5.38 26.57 8.82
C VAL A 183 -5.39 25.33 7.92
N ILE A 184 -4.34 25.11 7.13
CA ILE A 184 -4.21 23.91 6.29
C ILE A 184 -4.23 22.65 7.17
N TYR A 185 -3.44 22.63 8.25
CA TYR A 185 -3.44 21.52 9.21
C TYR A 185 -4.84 21.27 9.82
N GLY A 186 -5.53 22.32 10.24
CA GLY A 186 -6.88 22.22 10.81
C GLY A 186 -7.90 21.63 9.83
N LEU A 187 -7.84 22.02 8.56
CA LEU A 187 -8.69 21.46 7.51
C LEU A 187 -8.40 19.97 7.26
N ASP A 188 -7.13 19.56 7.27
CA ASP A 188 -6.75 18.15 7.10
C ASP A 188 -7.19 17.30 8.30
N VAL A 189 -7.00 17.77 9.53
CA VAL A 189 -7.47 17.09 10.74
C VAL A 189 -8.99 16.97 10.73
N TYR A 190 -9.70 18.02 10.29
CA TYR A 190 -11.15 17.99 10.15
C TYR A 190 -11.60 16.96 9.10
N ALA A 191 -10.96 16.92 7.93
CA ALA A 191 -11.25 15.93 6.89
C ALA A 191 -10.97 14.49 7.35
N ALA A 192 -9.85 14.26 8.05
CA ALA A 192 -9.50 12.95 8.62
C ALA A 192 -10.43 12.53 9.76
N HIS A 193 -10.94 13.49 10.55
CA HIS A 193 -11.94 13.18 11.56
C HIS A 193 -13.26 12.76 10.92
N MET A 194 -13.66 13.43 9.83
CA MET A 194 -14.87 13.11 9.06
C MET A 194 -14.78 11.76 8.34
N SER A 195 -13.57 11.28 8.00
CA SER A 195 -13.37 9.96 7.37
C SER A 195 -13.39 8.78 8.34
N GLY A 196 -13.52 9.00 9.65
CA GLY A 196 -13.61 7.93 10.65
C GLY A 196 -12.28 7.26 11.01
N GLU A 197 -11.14 7.75 10.52
CA GLU A 197 -9.80 7.22 10.86
C GLU A 197 -9.31 7.72 12.24
N ARG A 198 -10.05 7.40 13.30
CA ARG A 198 -9.55 7.56 14.68
C ARG A 198 -8.86 6.27 15.13
N ARG A 199 -7.59 6.09 14.79
CA ARG A 199 -6.63 5.28 15.57
C ARG A 199 -5.19 5.53 15.12
N GLY A 200 -4.42 6.21 15.96
CA GLY A 200 -2.98 5.94 16.07
C GLY A 200 -2.00 6.85 15.34
N LEU A 201 -2.30 8.13 15.08
CA LEU A 201 -1.33 9.05 14.46
C LEU A 201 0.03 9.07 15.20
N GLY A 202 0.03 9.10 16.53
CA GLY A 202 1.27 9.12 17.33
C GLY A 202 2.11 7.84 17.25
N ALA A 203 1.48 6.67 17.31
CA ALA A 203 2.18 5.39 17.17
C ALA A 203 2.71 5.20 15.73
N ALA A 204 1.95 5.66 14.75
CA ALA A 204 2.31 5.57 13.34
C ALA A 204 3.46 6.52 12.96
N VAL A 205 3.53 7.70 13.58
CA VAL A 205 4.65 8.65 13.42
C VAL A 205 5.93 8.11 14.06
N SER A 206 5.85 7.48 15.24
CA SER A 206 7.00 6.84 15.91
C SER A 206 7.61 5.74 15.05
N ASP A 207 6.79 4.84 14.52
CA ASP A 207 7.24 3.69 13.72
C ASP A 207 7.91 4.11 12.38
N ASP A 208 7.48 5.23 11.77
CA ASP A 208 8.11 5.77 10.56
C ASP A 208 9.41 6.55 10.88
N LEU A 209 9.45 7.32 11.98
CA LEU A 209 10.66 8.03 12.40
C LEU A 209 11.80 7.06 12.73
N ASP A 210 11.50 5.96 13.40
CA ASP A 210 12.49 4.90 13.68
C ASP A 210 13.09 4.33 12.38
N TYR A 211 12.31 4.23 11.30
CA TYR A 211 12.85 3.79 10.00
C TYR A 211 13.83 4.82 9.42
N PHE A 212 13.47 6.11 9.38
CA PHE A 212 14.36 7.16 8.88
C PHE A 212 15.63 7.31 9.73
N LEU A 213 15.53 7.12 11.05
CA LEU A 213 16.64 7.24 11.98
C LEU A 213 17.54 6.00 12.02
N VAL A 214 17.02 4.81 11.70
CA VAL A 214 17.81 3.56 11.63
C VAL A 214 18.46 3.40 10.25
N ASP A 215 17.79 3.77 9.15
CA ASP A 215 18.36 3.70 7.79
C ASP A 215 19.53 4.69 7.60
N THR A 216 19.51 5.83 8.32
CA THR A 216 20.63 6.79 8.32
C THR A 216 21.85 6.32 9.10
N LYS A 217 21.73 5.28 9.92
CA LYS A 217 22.85 4.76 10.74
C LYS A 217 23.60 3.59 10.08
N ASN A 218 23.07 3.05 8.97
CA ASN A 218 23.63 1.91 8.23
C ASN A 218 24.15 2.29 6.82
N ARG A 219 24.35 3.58 6.54
CA ARG A 219 25.14 4.07 5.40
C ARG A 219 26.47 4.62 5.88
#